data_AF-R7HHR7-F1
#
_entry.id   AF-R7HHR7-F1
#
_cell.length_a   1.000
_cell.length_b   1.000
_cell.length_c   1.000
_cell.angle_alpha   90.00
_cell.angle_beta   90.00
_cell.angle_gamma   90.00
#
_symmetry.space_group_name_H-M   'P 1'
#
loop_
_entity.id
_entity.type
_entity.pdbx_description
1 polymer ?
#
loop_
_entity_poly.entity_id
_entity_poly.type
_entity_poly.pdbx_seq_one_letter_code
_entity_poly.pdbx_strand_id
1 'polypeptide(L)' 'MIVNAELVEKVSKAGKKYICVELYLTGSVKKTVFLTDAEVELIKLFYSNKTDK' A
#
# COMPACT_ATOMS: atom_id res chain seq x y z
N MET A 1 -8.37 -9.34 -16.15
CA MET A 1 -7.12 -8.57 -16.08
C MET A 1 -6.65 -8.60 -14.63
N ILE A 2 -5.44 -9.09 -14.36
CA ILE A 2 -4.84 -9.10 -13.02
C ILE A 2 -3.86 -7.92 -12.99
N VAL A 3 -3.97 -7.06 -11.99
CA VAL A 3 -3.08 -5.90 -11.81
C VAL A 3 -2.19 -6.19 -10.62
N ASN A 4 -0.87 -6.07 -10.81
CA ASN A 4 0.07 -6.26 -9.72
C ASN A 4 0.02 -5.04 -8.79
N ALA A 5 0.05 -5.30 -7.48
CA ALA A 5 -0.04 -4.28 -6.45
C ALA A 5 0.89 -4.61 -5.30
N GLU A 6 1.55 -3.59 -4.76
CA GLU A 6 2.44 -3.73 -3.61
C GLU A 6 2.12 -2.68 -2.54
N LEU A 7 2.09 -3.12 -1.28
CA LEU A 7 2.03 -2.24 -0.12
C LEU A 7 3.44 -1.69 0.14
N VAL A 8 3.61 -0.38 0.12
CA VAL A 8 4.92 0.26 0.28
C VAL A 8 4.89 1.39 1.29
N GLU A 9 6.01 1.59 1.99
CA GLU A 9 6.26 2.77 2.81
C GLU A 9 7.01 3.83 1.98
N LYS A 10 6.52 5.07 2.01
CA LYS A 10 7.15 6.22 1.32
C LYS A 10 7.33 7.39 2.26
N VAL A 11 8.20 8.31 1.87
CA VAL A 11 8.43 9.57 2.58
C VAL A 11 7.81 10.71 1.76
N SER A 12 6.96 11.51 2.40
CA SER A 12 6.36 12.70 1.79
C SER A 12 7.42 13.78 1.58
N LYS A 13 7.11 14.80 0.75
CA LYS A 13 7.99 15.96 0.59
C LYS A 13 8.29 16.69 1.91
N ALA A 14 7.40 16.56 2.90
CA ALA A 14 7.56 17.13 4.24
C ALA A 14 8.33 16.21 5.21
N GLY A 15 8.90 15.09 4.74
CA GLY A 15 9.67 14.16 5.56
C GLY A 15 8.84 13.17 6.37
N LYS A 16 7.50 13.25 6.34
CA LYS A 16 6.63 12.30 7.04
C LYS A 16 6.51 10.99 6.25
N LYS A 17 6.71 9.86 6.93
CA LYS A 17 6.47 8.52 6.38
C LYS A 17 4.97 8.24 6.25
N TYR A 18 4.58 7.51 5.21
CA TYR A 18 3.20 7.05 4.99
C TYR A 18 3.19 5.72 4.25
N ILE A 19 2.12 4.95 4.45
CA ILE A 19 1.87 3.68 3.77
C ILE A 19 0.95 3.96 2.58
N CYS A 20 1.24 3.35 1.42
CA CYS A 20 0.44 3.46 0.22
C CYS A 20 0.50 2.17 -0.60
N VAL A 21 -0.38 2.05 -1.60
CA VAL A 21 -0.33 0.94 -2.57
C VAL A 21 0.20 1.46 -3.90
N GLU A 22 1.21 0.80 -4.45
CA GLU A 22 1.62 1.01 -5.85
C GLU A 22 0.97 -0.04 -6.74
N LEU A 23 0.13 0.42 -7.68
CA LEU A 23 -0.44 -0.40 -8.74
C LEU A 23 0.46 -0.31 -9.97
N TYR A 24 0.87 -1.46 -10.50
CA TYR A 24 1.68 -1.56 -11.71
C TYR A 24 0.76 -1.86 -12.89
N LEU A 25 0.38 -0.81 -13.64
CA LEU A 25 -0.58 -0.91 -14.73
C LEU A 25 0.08 -1.46 -16.01
N THR A 26 1.32 -1.05 -16.27
CA THR A 26 2.18 -1.56 -17.35
C THR A 26 3.63 -1.66 -16.82
N GLY A 27 4.58 -2.11 -17.66
CA GLY A 27 6.00 -2.18 -17.26
C GLY A 27 6.64 -0.82 -16.92
N SER A 28 6.04 0.30 -17.31
CA SER A 28 6.58 1.65 -17.07
C SER A 28 5.62 2.58 -16.33
N VAL A 29 4.33 2.21 -16.21
CA VAL A 29 3.30 3.07 -15.61
C VAL A 29 2.85 2.50 -14.29
N LYS A 30 3.01 3.31 -13.24
CA LYS A 30 2.52 3.00 -11.89
C LYS A 30 1.57 4.07 -11.37
N LYS A 31 0.58 3.64 -10.60
CA LYS A 31 -0.34 4.51 -9.86
C LYS A 31 -0.10 4.34 -8.36
N THR A 32 0.23 5.42 -7.69
CA THR A 32 0.21 5.46 -6.22
C THR A 32 -1.20 5.73 -5.73
N VAL A 33 -1.71 4.86 -4.85
CA VAL A 33 -2.98 5.00 -4.15
C VAL A 33 -2.66 5.36 -2.70
N PHE A 34 -3.04 6.57 -2.31
CA PHE A 34 -2.92 7.03 -0.93
C PHE A 34 -4.03 6.39 -0.11
N LEU A 35 -3.65 5.81 1.02
CA LEU A 35 -4.58 5.17 1.93
C LEU A 35 -4.98 6.16 3.01
N THR A 36 -6.24 6.08 3.41
CA THR A 36 -6.75 6.68 4.63
C THR A 36 -6.33 5.89 5.86
N ASP A 37 -6.41 6.49 7.04
CA ASP A 37 -6.05 5.84 8.30
C ASP A 37 -6.85 4.54 8.53
N ALA A 38 -8.14 4.53 8.17
CA ALA A 38 -9.00 3.36 8.29
C ALA A 38 -8.55 2.21 7.37
N GLU A 39 -8.16 2.51 6.13
CA GLU A 39 -7.68 1.50 5.18
C GLU A 39 -6.33 0.92 5.62
N VAL A 40 -5.44 1.75 6.14
CA VAL A 40 -4.16 1.31 6.71
C VAL A 40 -4.40 0.34 7.86
N GLU A 41 -5.31 0.66 8.77
CA GLU A 41 -5.60 -0.21 9.92
C GLU A 41 -6.25 -1.53 9.51
N LEU A 42 -7.17 -1.49 8.55
CA LEU A 42 -7.78 -2.70 7.98
C LEU A 42 -6.72 -3.65 7.40
N ILE A 43 -5.76 -3.09 6.65
CA ILE A 43 -4.65 -3.86 6.08
C ILE A 43 -3.81 -4.50 7.19
N LYS A 44 -3.44 -3.74 8.23
CA LYS A 44 -2.69 -4.30 9.36
C LYS A 44 -3.43 -5.47 10.01
N LEU A 45 -4.73 -5.30 10.31
CA LEU A 45 -5.55 -6.36 10.90
C LEU A 45 -5.55 -7.64 10.06
N PHE A 46 -5.64 -7.50 8.74
CA PHE A 46 -5.59 -8.64 7.82
C PHE A 46 -4.25 -9.39 7.86
N TYR A 47 -3.13 -8.65 7.88
CA TYR A 47 -1.79 -9.26 7.91
C TYR A 47 -1.40 -9.79 9.30
N SER A 48 -1.81 -9.12 10.38
CA SER A 48 -1.65 -9.62 11.74
C SER A 48 -2.35 -10.97 11.91
N ASN A 49 -3.60 -11.10 11.43
CA ASN A 49 -4.35 -12.36 11.50
C ASN A 49 -3.80 -13.48 10.61
N LYS A 50 -2.88 -13.19 9.68
CA LYS A 50 -2.21 -14.21 8.87
C LYS A 50 -0.97 -14.81 9.55
N THR A 51 -0.45 -14.17 10.60
CA THR A 51 0.75 -14.65 11.29
C THR A 51 0.43 -15.73 12.33
N ASP A 52 -0.85 -15.86 12.72
CA ASP A 52 -1.36 -16.83 13.69
C ASP A 52 -2.04 -18.07 13.05
N LYS A 53 -1.78 -18.37 11.77
CA LYS A 53 -2.26 -19.61 11.10
C LYS A 53 -1.16 -20.34 10.34
#